data_AF-A0A8T4DT58-F1
#
_entry.id   AF-A0A8T4DT58-F1
#
_cell.length_a   1.000
_cell.length_b   1.000
_cell.length_c   1.000
_cell.angle_alpha   90.00
_cell.angle_beta   90.00
_cell.angle_gamma   90.00
#
_symmetry.space_group_name_H-M   'P 1'
#
loop_
_entity.id
_entity.type
_entity.pdbx_description
1 polymer ?
#
loop_
_entity_poly.entity_id
_entity_poly.type
_entity_poly.pdbx_seq_one_letter_code
_entity_poly.pdbx_strand_id
1 'polypeptide(L)'
;MKTKCLAVGIILLFIGIAYAPAINFNTVKASQEDDLIEVTSQACGITGYKDTTVKLTREQYEKLEQYLVEFRERLNQTSTREEAVPLFKEAVVELHKYGLLPRGMSVERAQRFIFGKQIEPRCLPFNKSYSSVVNKNISNYNLLCLIAGATNNTLSQRNIAPLLVFLGYGIFELGLFIARQINDYDLGMAIGLLFVFLSLPFLYLWEFITLINNINPLGVLDLITIGSVNYWHKTTYGSGWFQTFGLLGINNFSGALIGKLPGQIPLGTDTEWGRPAMYGFTGFKLFIIKEGIQKFYLGSALAFGVDEY
;
A
#
# COMPACT_ATOMS: atom_id res chain seq x y z
N MET A 1 -26.32 -30.37 -42.22
CA MET A 1 -25.67 -30.30 -40.89
C MET A 1 -24.20 -30.76 -40.87
N LYS A 2 -23.76 -31.70 -41.72
CA LYS A 2 -22.39 -32.28 -41.66
C LYS A 2 -21.23 -31.29 -41.99
N THR A 3 -21.45 -30.30 -42.85
CA THR A 3 -20.40 -29.33 -43.25
C THR A 3 -20.05 -28.30 -42.17
N LYS A 4 -20.98 -27.98 -41.27
CA LYS A 4 -20.74 -26.99 -40.19
C LYS A 4 -19.88 -27.57 -39.05
N CYS A 5 -20.04 -28.84 -38.71
CA CYS A 5 -19.18 -29.51 -37.72
C CYS A 5 -17.74 -29.67 -38.21
N LEU A 6 -17.55 -29.90 -39.51
CA LEU A 6 -16.21 -30.07 -40.08
C LEU A 6 -15.39 -28.77 -40.02
N ALA A 7 -16.03 -27.63 -40.30
CA ALA A 7 -15.39 -26.31 -40.18
C ALA A 7 -14.95 -26.00 -38.74
N VAL A 8 -15.79 -26.30 -37.75
CA VAL A 8 -15.47 -26.12 -36.32
C VAL A 8 -14.29 -27.00 -35.90
N GLY A 9 -14.26 -28.26 -36.36
CA GLY A 9 -13.14 -29.18 -36.08
C GLY A 9 -11.81 -28.70 -36.65
N ILE A 10 -11.80 -28.15 -37.87
CA ILE A 10 -10.59 -27.63 -38.51
C ILE A 10 -10.07 -26.39 -37.74
N ILE A 11 -10.95 -25.48 -37.33
CA ILE A 11 -10.56 -24.27 -36.56
C ILE A 11 -9.91 -24.65 -35.22
N LEU A 12 -10.49 -25.61 -34.50
CA LEU A 12 -9.91 -26.10 -33.23
C LEU A 12 -8.55 -26.78 -33.43
N LEU A 13 -8.37 -27.49 -34.55
CA LEU A 13 -7.07 -28.10 -34.90
C LEU A 13 -5.98 -27.04 -35.11
N PHE A 14 -6.30 -25.94 -35.81
CA PHE A 14 -5.34 -24.84 -36.02
C PHE A 14 -4.98 -24.11 -34.73
N ILE A 15 -5.92 -23.95 -33.79
CA ILE A 15 -5.64 -23.38 -32.47
C ILE A 15 -4.70 -24.30 -31.67
N GLY A 16 -4.92 -25.62 -31.73
CA GLY A 16 -4.04 -26.59 -31.07
C GLY A 16 -2.60 -26.60 -31.62
N ILE A 17 -2.45 -26.53 -32.95
CA ILE A 17 -1.13 -26.50 -33.61
C ILE A 17 -0.41 -25.17 -33.37
N ALA A 18 -1.13 -24.05 -33.28
CA ALA A 18 -0.54 -22.75 -32.96
C ALA A 18 -0.03 -22.64 -31.51
N TYR A 19 -0.62 -23.38 -30.58
CA TYR A 19 -0.18 -23.40 -29.17
C TYR A 19 0.94 -24.42 -28.88
N ALA A 20 1.13 -25.45 -29.70
CA ALA A 20 2.15 -26.47 -29.47
C ALA A 20 3.60 -25.93 -29.39
N PRO A 21 4.03 -24.94 -30.21
CA PRO A 21 5.38 -24.37 -30.12
C PRO A 21 5.60 -23.48 -28.88
N ALA A 22 4.52 -22.98 -28.24
CA ALA A 22 4.63 -22.13 -27.06
C ALA A 22 5.02 -22.90 -25.78
N ILE A 23 4.86 -24.23 -25.78
CA ILE A 23 5.19 -25.10 -24.63
C ILE A 23 6.66 -25.58 -24.70
N ASN A 24 7.33 -25.46 -25.85
CA ASN A 24 8.68 -26.00 -26.06
C ASN A 24 9.81 -24.95 -26.08
N PHE A 25 9.59 -23.77 -25.49
CA PHE A 25 10.64 -22.78 -25.22
C PHE A 25 11.42 -23.02 -23.92
N ASN A 26 11.52 -24.27 -23.46
CA ASN A 26 12.57 -24.68 -22.51
C ASN A 26 13.89 -24.92 -23.24
N THR A 27 14.36 -23.90 -23.95
CA THR A 27 15.79 -23.74 -24.21
C THR A 27 16.46 -23.50 -22.86
N VAL A 28 17.06 -24.57 -22.36
CA VAL A 28 18.03 -24.63 -21.28
C VAL A 28 19.00 -23.43 -21.38
N LYS A 29 18.80 -22.43 -20.51
CA LYS A 29 19.82 -21.47 -20.07
C LYS A 29 20.13 -21.75 -18.60
N ALA A 30 20.50 -22.98 -18.29
CA ALA A 30 21.09 -23.31 -16.99
C ALA A 30 22.56 -22.85 -17.02
N SER A 31 22.85 -21.70 -16.38
CA SER A 31 24.06 -21.48 -15.53
C SER A 31 24.42 -20.01 -15.22
N GLN A 32 23.52 -19.02 -15.32
CA GLN A 32 23.85 -17.64 -14.90
C GLN A 32 22.74 -16.85 -14.16
N GLU A 33 21.51 -17.36 -14.06
CA GLU A 33 20.43 -16.61 -13.38
C GLU A 33 20.41 -16.78 -11.84
N ASP A 34 21.09 -17.79 -11.29
CA ASP A 34 21.10 -18.06 -9.84
C ASP A 34 21.85 -17.01 -9.00
N ASP A 35 22.67 -16.16 -9.62
CA ASP A 35 23.46 -15.13 -8.92
C ASP A 35 22.83 -13.72 -8.97
N LEU A 36 21.66 -13.59 -9.59
CA LEU A 36 20.96 -12.30 -9.72
C LEU A 36 19.85 -12.19 -8.67
N ILE A 37 19.80 -11.03 -8.01
CA ILE A 37 18.78 -10.72 -7.00
C ILE A 37 17.73 -9.80 -7.64
N GLU A 38 16.47 -10.21 -7.58
CA GLU A 38 15.36 -9.41 -8.06
C GLU A 38 14.94 -8.38 -7.00
N VAL A 39 14.98 -7.10 -7.41
CA VAL A 39 14.47 -5.99 -6.61
C VAL A 39 13.35 -5.33 -7.39
N THR A 40 12.16 -5.27 -6.78
CA THR A 40 10.99 -4.65 -7.39
C THR A 40 10.67 -3.35 -6.69
N SER A 41 10.51 -2.27 -7.45
CA SER A 41 10.05 -0.98 -6.97
C SER A 41 8.62 -0.71 -7.42
N GLN A 42 7.78 -0.30 -6.47
CA GLN A 42 6.39 0.08 -6.68
C GLN A 42 6.19 1.56 -6.38
N ALA A 43 5.50 2.25 -7.28
CA ALA A 43 5.06 3.62 -7.07
C ALA A 43 3.75 3.62 -6.27
N CYS A 44 3.84 3.96 -4.98
CA CYS A 44 2.68 4.06 -4.09
C CYS A 44 2.16 5.49 -4.11
N GLY A 45 0.83 5.66 -4.23
CA GLY A 45 0.19 6.96 -4.37
C GLY A 45 0.51 7.74 -5.64
N ILE A 46 1.15 7.12 -6.63
CA ILE A 46 1.49 7.72 -7.92
C ILE A 46 0.87 6.87 -9.04
N THR A 47 -0.08 7.46 -9.78
CA THR A 47 -0.77 6.78 -10.88
C THR A 47 0.02 6.86 -12.19
N GLY A 48 -0.30 5.96 -13.13
CA GLY A 48 0.27 5.97 -14.49
C GLY A 48 1.65 5.32 -14.61
N TYR A 49 2.19 4.77 -13.52
CA TYR A 49 3.45 4.02 -13.52
C TYR A 49 3.21 2.57 -13.12
N LYS A 50 3.90 1.67 -13.82
CA LYS A 50 3.93 0.24 -13.49
C LYS A 50 5.09 -0.05 -12.54
N ASP A 51 4.97 -1.14 -11.81
CA ASP A 51 6.06 -1.67 -11.00
C ASP A 51 7.30 -1.93 -11.88
N THR A 52 8.47 -1.70 -11.31
CA THR A 52 9.75 -1.83 -11.99
C THR A 52 10.60 -2.85 -11.27
N THR A 53 10.79 -4.01 -11.89
CA THR A 53 11.67 -5.07 -11.41
C THR A 53 12.99 -5.02 -12.14
N VAL A 54 14.09 -4.99 -11.38
CA VAL A 54 15.46 -5.02 -11.88
C VAL A 54 16.17 -6.23 -11.28
N LYS A 55 16.97 -6.91 -12.12
CA LYS A 55 17.88 -7.97 -11.69
C LYS A 55 19.23 -7.32 -11.38
N LEU A 56 19.66 -7.36 -10.12
CA LEU A 56 20.95 -6.83 -9.68
C LEU A 56 21.95 -7.97 -9.51
N THR A 57 23.22 -7.73 -9.81
CA THR A 57 24.28 -8.65 -9.38
C THR A 57 24.38 -8.63 -7.86
N ARG A 58 24.96 -9.69 -7.27
CA ARG A 58 25.22 -9.73 -5.83
C ARG A 58 26.00 -8.52 -5.32
N GLU A 59 27.03 -8.08 -6.04
CA GLU A 59 27.82 -6.88 -5.69
C GLU A 59 26.96 -5.60 -5.75
N GLN A 60 26.12 -5.44 -6.78
CA GLN A 60 25.20 -4.29 -6.88
C GLN A 60 24.18 -4.28 -5.73
N TYR A 61 23.65 -5.46 -5.38
CA TYR A 61 22.73 -5.60 -4.27
C TYR A 61 23.40 -5.27 -2.93
N GLU A 62 24.61 -5.78 -2.67
CA GLU A 62 25.36 -5.50 -1.44
C GLU A 62 25.66 -3.99 -1.30
N LYS A 63 25.97 -3.30 -2.41
CA LYS A 63 26.13 -1.83 -2.42
C LYS A 63 24.81 -1.10 -2.14
N LEU A 64 23.70 -1.56 -2.69
CA LEU A 64 22.37 -0.99 -2.41
C LEU A 64 21.99 -1.19 -0.93
N GLU A 65 22.22 -2.38 -0.39
CA GLU A 65 21.93 -2.72 1.01
C GLU A 65 22.77 -1.85 1.97
N GLN A 66 24.08 -1.76 1.71
CA GLN A 66 24.98 -0.88 2.44
C GLN A 66 24.50 0.58 2.38
N TYR A 67 24.11 1.07 1.20
CA TYR A 67 23.57 2.42 1.06
C TYR A 67 22.31 2.63 1.93
N LEU A 68 21.38 1.68 1.96
CA LEU A 68 20.15 1.80 2.78
C LEU A 68 20.47 1.82 4.28
N VAL A 69 21.51 1.10 4.72
CA VAL A 69 22.01 1.14 6.11
C VAL A 69 22.61 2.51 6.42
N GLU A 70 23.54 3.00 5.59
CA GLU A 70 24.16 4.32 5.76
C GLU A 70 23.13 5.47 5.70
N PHE A 71 22.14 5.33 4.82
CA PHE A 71 21.01 6.26 4.73
C PHE A 71 20.22 6.32 6.04
N ARG A 72 19.91 5.16 6.65
CA ARG A 72 19.26 5.10 7.97
C ARG A 72 20.10 5.76 9.05
N GLU A 73 21.41 5.51 9.08
CA GLU A 73 22.31 6.10 10.08
C GLU A 73 22.33 7.63 9.97
N ARG A 74 22.43 8.16 8.75
CA ARG A 74 22.35 9.60 8.49
C ARG A 74 21.01 10.19 8.90
N LEU A 75 19.90 9.48 8.64
CA LEU A 75 18.59 9.92 9.10
C LEU A 75 18.51 9.95 10.63
N ASN A 76 19.07 8.96 11.34
CA ASN A 76 19.11 8.95 12.81
C ASN A 76 19.90 10.12 13.41
N GLN A 77 20.88 10.65 12.69
CA GLN A 77 21.66 11.83 13.09
C GLN A 77 20.97 13.16 12.77
N THR A 78 19.88 13.12 12.01
CA THR A 78 19.16 14.30 11.55
C THR A 78 18.20 14.81 12.61
N SER A 79 18.26 16.10 12.92
CA SER A 79 17.45 16.72 13.98
C SER A 79 16.34 17.62 13.46
N THR A 80 16.31 17.89 12.16
CA THR A 80 15.27 18.72 11.53
C THR A 80 14.75 18.12 10.22
N ARG A 81 13.56 18.54 9.81
CA ARG A 81 13.00 18.13 8.51
C ARG A 81 13.82 18.70 7.35
N GLU A 82 14.31 19.92 7.50
CA GLU A 82 15.10 20.65 6.52
C GLU A 82 16.41 19.93 6.19
N GLU A 83 17.06 19.35 7.22
CA GLU A 83 18.23 18.49 7.08
C GLU A 83 17.88 17.12 6.44
N ALA A 84 16.68 16.59 6.67
CA ALA A 84 16.27 15.29 6.10
C ALA A 84 15.96 15.38 4.59
N VAL A 85 15.43 16.51 4.12
CA VAL A 85 15.07 16.73 2.70
C VAL A 85 16.22 16.40 1.73
N PRO A 86 17.45 16.93 1.88
CA PRO A 86 18.56 16.58 0.99
C PRO A 86 18.88 15.09 1.02
N LEU A 87 18.79 14.42 2.18
CA LEU A 87 19.03 12.97 2.28
C LEU A 87 18.00 12.18 1.45
N PHE A 88 16.71 12.53 1.55
CA PHE A 88 15.68 11.89 0.74
C PHE A 88 15.86 12.17 -0.76
N LYS A 89 16.29 13.38 -1.15
CA LYS A 89 16.57 13.71 -2.55
C LYS A 89 17.70 12.86 -3.11
N GLU A 90 18.76 12.69 -2.32
CA GLU A 90 19.90 11.84 -2.65
C GLU A 90 19.47 10.37 -2.76
N ALA A 91 18.63 9.87 -1.85
CA ALA A 91 18.09 8.52 -1.94
C ALA A 91 17.33 8.27 -3.24
N VAL A 92 16.55 9.24 -3.72
CA VAL A 92 15.89 9.12 -5.04
C VAL A 92 16.91 9.02 -6.19
N VAL A 93 17.99 9.80 -6.13
CA VAL A 93 19.08 9.74 -7.11
C VAL A 93 19.75 8.37 -7.06
N GLU A 94 20.01 7.84 -5.88
CA GLU A 94 20.66 6.55 -5.70
C GLU A 94 19.79 5.41 -6.23
N LEU A 95 18.50 5.39 -5.90
CA LEU A 95 17.55 4.42 -6.45
C LEU A 95 17.49 4.48 -7.98
N HIS A 96 17.62 5.67 -8.57
CA HIS A 96 17.67 5.81 -10.02
C HIS A 96 18.90 5.15 -10.66
N LYS A 97 20.08 5.21 -10.02
CA LYS A 97 21.30 4.57 -10.52
C LYS A 97 21.14 3.06 -10.68
N TYR A 98 20.37 2.42 -9.80
CA TYR A 98 20.04 1.00 -9.86
C TYR A 98 18.82 0.69 -10.75
N GLY A 99 18.24 1.68 -11.44
CA GLY A 99 17.04 1.50 -12.25
C GLY A 99 15.76 1.24 -11.46
N LEU A 100 15.75 1.56 -10.16
CA LEU A 100 14.64 1.29 -9.24
C LEU A 100 13.58 2.40 -9.21
N LEU A 101 13.72 3.44 -10.03
CA LEU A 101 12.60 4.34 -10.27
C LEU A 101 11.63 3.73 -11.28
N PRO A 102 10.32 4.00 -11.17
CA PRO A 102 9.35 3.51 -12.14
C PRO A 102 9.74 3.87 -13.57
N ARG A 103 9.58 2.92 -14.52
CA ARG A 103 9.95 3.15 -15.93
C ARG A 103 9.35 4.45 -16.48
N GLY A 104 10.21 5.29 -17.06
CA GLY A 104 9.83 6.60 -17.62
C GLY A 104 9.74 7.73 -16.59
N MET A 105 10.01 7.48 -15.30
CA MET A 105 10.07 8.51 -14.27
C MET A 105 11.49 9.09 -14.18
N SER A 106 11.62 10.41 -14.35
CA SER A 106 12.88 11.11 -14.08
C SER A 106 13.08 11.33 -12.58
N VAL A 107 14.34 11.56 -12.17
CA VAL A 107 14.70 11.91 -10.79
C VAL A 107 13.95 13.14 -10.31
N GLU A 108 13.87 14.19 -11.12
CA GLU A 108 13.18 15.44 -10.77
C GLU A 108 11.70 15.19 -10.54
N ARG A 109 11.08 14.33 -11.35
CA ARG A 109 9.67 13.98 -11.22
C ARG A 109 9.42 13.13 -9.97
N ALA A 110 10.29 12.15 -9.70
CA ALA A 110 10.26 11.34 -8.50
C ALA A 110 10.37 12.20 -7.22
N GLN A 111 11.35 13.10 -7.18
CA GLN A 111 11.51 14.06 -6.09
C GLN A 111 10.27 14.96 -5.96
N ARG A 112 9.72 15.48 -7.07
CA ARG A 112 8.48 16.29 -7.01
C ARG A 112 7.28 15.53 -6.44
N PHE A 113 7.18 14.22 -6.61
CA PHE A 113 6.11 13.44 -5.99
C PHE A 113 6.33 13.27 -4.48
N ILE A 114 7.56 12.96 -4.05
CA ILE A 114 7.89 12.78 -2.62
C ILE A 114 7.79 14.10 -1.85
N PHE A 115 8.21 15.20 -2.46
CA PHE A 115 8.30 16.53 -1.83
C PHE A 115 7.24 17.51 -2.33
N GLY A 116 6.22 17.05 -3.06
CA GLY A 116 5.28 17.90 -3.77
C GLY A 116 4.61 18.96 -2.89
N LYS A 117 4.04 20.00 -3.54
CA LYS A 117 3.43 21.20 -2.91
C LYS A 117 2.47 20.94 -1.74
N GLN A 118 1.95 19.72 -1.60
CA GLN A 118 1.04 19.31 -0.52
C GLN A 118 1.71 19.22 0.85
N ILE A 119 3.04 19.18 0.91
CA ILE A 119 3.80 19.11 2.16
C ILE A 119 4.62 20.38 2.40
N GLU A 120 4.32 21.46 1.67
CA GLU A 120 4.71 22.79 2.12
C GLU A 120 3.78 23.19 3.27
N PRO A 121 4.27 23.31 4.52
CA PRO A 121 3.45 23.69 5.66
C PRO A 121 2.77 25.06 5.47
N ARG A 122 3.28 25.86 4.53
CA ARG A 122 2.79 27.20 4.19
C ARG A 122 1.47 27.20 3.41
N CYS A 123 1.10 26.10 2.75
CA CYS A 123 -0.09 26.05 1.89
C CYS A 123 -1.34 25.48 2.55
N LEU A 124 -1.25 25.03 3.80
CA LEU A 124 -2.40 24.50 4.52
C LEU A 124 -2.87 25.55 5.55
N PRO A 125 -4.12 26.06 5.46
CA PRO A 125 -4.71 26.93 6.48
C PRO A 125 -5.05 26.17 7.77
N PHE A 126 -4.39 25.02 8.02
CA PHE A 126 -4.43 24.28 9.26
C PHE A 126 -3.55 24.99 10.29
N ASN A 127 -4.04 26.17 10.65
CA ASN A 127 -3.58 27.05 11.70
C ASN A 127 -3.60 26.30 13.04
N LYS A 128 -2.79 26.75 14.00
CA LYS A 128 -2.46 26.24 15.36
C LYS A 128 -3.55 25.51 16.19
N SER A 129 -4.81 25.56 15.78
CA SER A 129 -5.97 24.92 16.40
C SER A 129 -5.94 23.38 16.32
N TYR A 130 -5.45 22.76 15.24
CA TYR A 130 -5.42 21.28 15.16
C TYR A 130 -4.35 20.67 16.08
N SER A 131 -3.18 21.32 16.22
CA SER A 131 -2.15 20.92 17.20
C SER A 131 -2.58 21.08 18.66
N SER A 132 -3.61 21.89 18.95
CA SER A 132 -4.21 21.98 20.29
C SER A 132 -5.29 20.94 20.55
N VAL A 133 -5.91 20.38 19.50
CA VAL A 133 -6.95 19.33 19.60
C VAL A 133 -6.35 17.93 19.55
N VAL A 134 -5.28 17.74 18.77
CA VAL A 134 -4.49 16.50 18.82
C VAL A 134 -3.65 16.55 20.10
N ASN A 135 -4.17 15.88 21.12
CA ASN A 135 -3.56 15.75 22.43
C ASN A 135 -2.07 15.40 22.27
N LYS A 136 -1.16 16.19 22.86
CA LYS A 136 0.30 15.97 22.82
C LYS A 136 0.74 14.59 23.37
N ASN A 137 -0.18 13.84 23.95
CA ASN A 137 0.04 12.49 24.49
C ASN A 137 -0.03 11.37 23.44
N ILE A 138 -0.24 11.66 22.15
CA ILE A 138 -0.12 10.64 21.10
C ILE A 138 1.31 10.67 20.54
N SER A 139 2.28 10.17 21.31
CA SER A 139 3.71 10.09 20.94
C SER A 139 3.97 9.27 19.67
N ASN A 140 3.01 8.44 19.29
CA ASN A 140 3.15 7.38 18.31
C ASN A 140 2.59 7.76 16.93
N TYR A 141 2.42 9.06 16.67
CA TYR A 141 1.76 9.57 15.48
C TYR A 141 2.45 10.81 14.89
N ASN A 142 2.40 10.96 13.57
CA ASN A 142 2.89 12.12 12.85
C ASN A 142 1.98 12.50 11.67
N LEU A 143 2.01 13.77 11.28
CA LEU A 143 1.18 14.35 10.22
C LEU A 143 2.04 15.00 9.16
N LEU A 144 1.61 14.92 7.89
CA LEU A 144 2.26 15.51 6.72
C LEU A 144 3.78 15.25 6.73
N CYS A 145 4.16 14.01 7.01
CA CYS A 145 5.54 13.65 7.29
C CYS A 145 6.25 13.14 6.04
N LEU A 146 7.55 13.45 5.93
CA LEU A 146 8.46 12.60 5.17
C LEU A 146 8.65 11.31 5.96
N ILE A 147 8.70 10.18 5.28
CA ILE A 147 8.78 8.86 5.89
C ILE A 147 9.77 7.96 5.15
N ALA A 148 10.66 7.35 5.92
CA ALA A 148 11.54 6.29 5.47
C ALA A 148 11.45 5.12 6.44
N GLY A 149 11.58 3.89 5.97
CA GLY A 149 11.59 2.74 6.86
C GLY A 149 11.63 1.41 6.15
N ALA A 150 11.90 0.36 6.89
CA ALA A 150 11.92 -1.01 6.38
C ALA A 150 11.15 -1.94 7.32
N THR A 151 10.33 -2.83 6.78
CA THR A 151 9.58 -3.81 7.58
C THR A 151 9.19 -5.03 6.76
N ASN A 152 8.92 -6.16 7.42
CA ASN A 152 8.60 -7.43 6.77
C ASN A 152 7.08 -7.68 6.59
N ASN A 153 6.25 -7.27 7.54
CA ASN A 153 4.81 -7.57 7.54
C ASN A 153 3.95 -6.33 7.27
N THR A 154 3.69 -6.09 5.99
CA THR A 154 2.83 -5.00 5.53
C THR A 154 1.97 -5.39 4.35
N LEU A 155 0.80 -4.77 4.27
CA LEU A 155 -0.07 -4.82 3.10
C LEU A 155 -0.23 -3.39 2.59
N SER A 156 -0.18 -3.22 1.27
CA SER A 156 -0.50 -1.95 0.63
C SER A 156 -1.89 -2.11 0.04
N GLN A 157 -2.83 -1.29 0.50
CA GLN A 157 -4.19 -1.27 -0.01
C GLN A 157 -4.41 0.08 -0.69
N ARG A 158 -4.67 0.03 -1.99
CA ARG A 158 -5.24 1.19 -2.68
C ARG A 158 -6.73 1.20 -2.35
N ASN A 159 -7.23 2.34 -1.89
CA ASN A 159 -8.60 2.64 -1.44
C ASN A 159 -8.90 2.34 0.03
N ILE A 160 -9.29 3.37 0.78
CA ILE A 160 -10.00 3.33 2.09
C ILE A 160 -11.46 2.91 1.93
N ALA A 161 -11.83 2.49 0.74
CA ALA A 161 -13.17 2.07 0.47
C ALA A 161 -13.64 0.87 1.35
N PRO A 162 -12.79 0.08 2.09
CA PRO A 162 -13.30 -0.92 3.02
C PRO A 162 -14.35 -0.37 3.97
N LEU A 163 -14.21 0.87 4.48
CA LEU A 163 -15.20 1.43 5.41
C LEU A 163 -16.62 1.53 4.83
N LEU A 164 -16.75 1.92 3.57
CA LEU A 164 -18.06 2.06 2.92
C LEU A 164 -18.64 0.71 2.53
N VAL A 165 -17.80 -0.23 2.07
CA VAL A 165 -18.21 -1.62 1.90
C VAL A 165 -18.63 -2.24 3.22
N PHE A 166 -17.95 -1.93 4.33
CA PHE A 166 -18.34 -2.41 5.67
C PHE A 166 -19.66 -1.82 6.14
N LEU A 167 -19.90 -0.52 5.91
CA LEU A 167 -21.19 0.09 6.25
C LEU A 167 -22.31 -0.53 5.43
N GLY A 168 -22.11 -0.70 4.11
CA GLY A 168 -23.09 -1.37 3.24
C GLY A 168 -23.33 -2.83 3.66
N TYR A 169 -22.26 -3.60 3.90
CA TYR A 169 -22.33 -5.01 4.30
C TYR A 169 -22.94 -5.19 5.69
N GLY A 170 -22.56 -4.34 6.65
CA GLY A 170 -23.12 -4.35 8.01
C GLY A 170 -24.61 -4.04 8.03
N ILE A 171 -25.06 -3.06 7.22
CA ILE A 171 -26.49 -2.78 7.02
C ILE A 171 -27.19 -4.01 6.44
N PHE A 172 -26.61 -4.65 5.42
CA PHE A 172 -27.16 -5.85 4.80
C PHE A 172 -27.29 -7.03 5.79
N GLU A 173 -26.24 -7.36 6.52
CA GLU A 173 -26.24 -8.46 7.51
C GLU A 173 -27.20 -8.20 8.68
N LEU A 174 -27.26 -6.95 9.17
CA LEU A 174 -28.23 -6.56 10.19
C LEU A 174 -29.67 -6.76 9.70
N GLY A 175 -29.94 -6.41 8.45
CA GLY A 175 -31.24 -6.64 7.81
C GLY A 175 -31.62 -8.11 7.73
N LEU A 176 -30.69 -8.97 7.29
CA LEU A 176 -30.90 -10.41 7.25
C LEU A 176 -31.12 -11.00 8.64
N PHE A 177 -30.36 -10.53 9.64
CA PHE A 177 -30.53 -10.96 11.02
C PHE A 177 -31.93 -10.61 11.54
N ILE A 178 -32.37 -9.36 11.37
CA ILE A 178 -33.71 -8.91 11.78
C ILE A 178 -34.80 -9.70 11.05
N ALA A 179 -34.67 -9.88 9.73
CA ALA A 179 -35.63 -10.62 8.91
C ALA A 179 -35.83 -12.07 9.40
N ARG A 180 -34.77 -12.73 9.86
CA ARG A 180 -34.83 -14.10 10.41
C ARG A 180 -35.51 -14.21 11.76
N GLN A 181 -35.58 -13.12 12.54
CA GLN A 181 -36.26 -13.11 13.84
C GLN A 181 -37.77 -12.89 13.73
N ILE A 182 -38.28 -12.61 12.53
CA ILE A 182 -39.69 -12.33 12.27
C ILE A 182 -40.40 -13.63 11.87
N ASN A 183 -41.44 -13.99 12.62
CA ASN A 183 -42.22 -15.22 12.37
C ASN A 183 -43.10 -15.14 11.10
N ASP A 184 -43.46 -13.92 10.68
CA ASP A 184 -44.19 -13.67 9.44
C ASP A 184 -43.22 -13.63 8.25
N TYR A 185 -43.36 -14.59 7.35
CA TYR A 185 -42.47 -14.77 6.21
C TYR A 185 -42.47 -13.59 5.24
N ASP A 186 -43.64 -13.05 4.93
CA ASP A 186 -43.79 -11.95 3.96
C ASP A 186 -43.21 -10.65 4.53
N LEU A 187 -43.46 -10.40 5.82
CA LEU A 187 -42.89 -9.24 6.52
C LEU A 187 -41.36 -9.36 6.66
N GLY A 188 -40.86 -10.55 7.00
CA GLY A 188 -39.42 -10.82 7.07
C GLY A 188 -38.73 -10.58 5.73
N MET A 189 -39.34 -11.05 4.63
CA MET A 189 -38.82 -10.83 3.28
C MET A 189 -38.82 -9.34 2.91
N ALA A 190 -39.90 -8.61 3.19
CA ALA A 190 -39.99 -7.18 2.90
C ALA A 190 -38.91 -6.37 3.63
N ILE A 191 -38.66 -6.70 4.90
CA ILE A 191 -37.59 -6.07 5.69
C ILE A 191 -36.22 -6.43 5.14
N GLY A 192 -35.96 -7.71 4.81
CA GLY A 192 -34.71 -8.10 4.17
C GLY A 192 -34.43 -7.32 2.88
N LEU A 193 -35.44 -7.20 2.01
CA LEU A 193 -35.34 -6.41 0.77
C LEU A 193 -35.08 -4.92 1.04
N LEU A 194 -35.72 -4.32 2.04
CA LEU A 194 -35.47 -2.93 2.42
C LEU A 194 -34.00 -2.71 2.77
N PHE A 195 -33.40 -3.59 3.57
CA PHE A 195 -31.98 -3.48 3.94
C PHE A 195 -31.03 -3.73 2.77
N VAL A 196 -31.40 -4.57 1.80
CA VAL A 196 -30.69 -4.66 0.51
C VAL A 196 -30.72 -3.31 -0.22
N PHE A 197 -31.88 -2.67 -0.34
CA PHE A 197 -31.96 -1.36 -0.98
C PHE A 197 -31.19 -0.27 -0.22
N LEU A 198 -31.13 -0.34 1.11
CA LEU A 198 -30.34 0.57 1.94
C LEU A 198 -28.83 0.35 1.81
N SER A 199 -28.37 -0.85 1.47
CA SER A 199 -26.94 -1.12 1.27
C SER A 199 -26.45 -0.73 -0.14
N LEU A 200 -27.32 -0.71 -1.15
CA LEU A 200 -26.97 -0.38 -2.53
C LEU A 200 -26.25 0.98 -2.71
N PRO A 201 -26.67 2.09 -2.06
CA PRO A 201 -25.96 3.36 -2.16
C PRO A 201 -24.48 3.27 -1.74
N PHE A 202 -24.16 2.41 -0.76
CA PHE A 202 -22.78 2.21 -0.31
C PHE A 202 -21.93 1.47 -1.33
N LEU A 203 -22.52 0.50 -2.04
CA LEU A 203 -21.86 -0.19 -3.16
C LEU A 203 -21.61 0.77 -4.34
N TYR A 204 -22.61 1.57 -4.71
CA TYR A 204 -22.45 2.58 -5.76
C TYR A 204 -21.43 3.66 -5.37
N LEU A 205 -21.45 4.10 -4.11
CA LEU A 205 -20.47 5.05 -3.59
C LEU A 205 -19.06 4.45 -3.57
N TRP A 206 -18.91 3.16 -3.27
CA TRP A 206 -17.65 2.43 -3.40
C TRP A 206 -17.13 2.45 -4.85
N GLU A 207 -17.98 2.13 -5.83
CA GLU A 207 -17.59 2.14 -7.24
C GLU A 207 -17.21 3.55 -7.68
N PHE A 208 -17.97 4.55 -7.26
CA PHE A 208 -17.70 5.95 -7.53
C PHE A 208 -16.37 6.42 -6.91
N ILE A 209 -16.07 6.05 -5.67
CA ILE A 209 -14.79 6.38 -5.02
C ILE A 209 -13.63 5.64 -5.70
N THR A 210 -13.83 4.39 -6.10
CA THR A 210 -12.83 3.62 -6.85
C THR A 210 -12.53 4.30 -8.20
N LEU A 211 -13.57 4.77 -8.88
CA LEU A 211 -13.44 5.56 -10.11
C LEU A 211 -12.71 6.87 -9.86
N ILE A 212 -13.07 7.63 -8.82
CA ILE A 212 -12.36 8.86 -8.43
C ILE A 212 -10.90 8.55 -8.14
N ASN A 213 -10.58 7.47 -7.43
CA ASN A 213 -9.19 7.12 -7.10
C ASN A 213 -8.37 6.70 -8.33
N ASN A 214 -9.00 6.07 -9.31
CA ASN A 214 -8.34 5.76 -10.57
C ASN A 214 -8.01 7.02 -11.39
N ILE A 215 -8.78 8.10 -11.20
CA ILE A 215 -8.60 9.38 -11.89
C ILE A 215 -7.73 10.34 -11.06
N ASN A 216 -7.76 10.23 -9.73
CA ASN A 216 -7.03 11.09 -8.83
C ASN A 216 -5.54 10.73 -8.89
N PRO A 217 -4.67 11.63 -9.39
CA PRO A 217 -3.25 11.36 -9.48
C PRO A 217 -2.56 11.29 -8.12
N LEU A 218 -3.29 11.61 -7.04
CA LEU A 218 -2.81 11.64 -5.68
C LEU A 218 -3.45 10.47 -4.93
N GLY A 219 -2.63 9.53 -4.47
CA GLY A 219 -3.07 8.42 -3.61
C GLY A 219 -3.47 8.86 -2.20
N VAL A 220 -4.25 9.93 -2.07
CA VAL A 220 -4.78 10.46 -0.80
C VAL A 220 -5.50 9.36 -0.02
N LEU A 221 -6.07 8.37 -0.72
CA LEU A 221 -6.79 7.23 -0.16
C LEU A 221 -5.97 5.93 -0.18
N ASP A 222 -4.65 6.00 -0.44
CA ASP A 222 -3.76 4.84 -0.28
C ASP A 222 -3.46 4.62 1.20
N LEU A 223 -3.60 3.35 1.60
CA LEU A 223 -3.39 2.90 2.96
C LEU A 223 -2.29 1.84 2.98
N ILE A 224 -1.29 2.04 3.82
CA ILE A 224 -0.31 0.99 4.11
C ILE A 224 -0.55 0.52 5.52
N THR A 225 -0.69 -0.79 5.68
CA THR A 225 -0.88 -1.43 6.96
C THR A 225 0.44 -2.03 7.45
N ILE A 226 0.68 -2.01 8.76
CA ILE A 226 1.83 -2.67 9.40
C ILE A 226 1.29 -3.63 10.45
N GLY A 227 1.72 -4.89 10.37
CA GLY A 227 1.16 -5.95 11.20
C GLY A 227 -0.30 -6.27 10.85
N SER A 228 -0.85 -7.27 11.51
CA SER A 228 -2.24 -7.72 11.36
C SER A 228 -2.76 -8.30 12.67
N VAL A 229 -4.07 -8.40 12.79
CA VAL A 229 -4.72 -9.16 13.86
C VAL A 229 -5.61 -10.18 13.17
N ASN A 230 -5.43 -11.45 13.49
CA ASN A 230 -6.23 -12.51 12.89
C ASN A 230 -7.57 -12.70 13.65
N TYR A 231 -8.39 -13.62 13.13
CA TYR A 231 -9.69 -14.01 13.69
C TYR A 231 -9.65 -14.40 15.18
N TRP A 232 -8.53 -14.95 15.64
CA TRP A 232 -8.34 -15.42 17.02
C TRP A 232 -7.79 -14.32 17.93
N HIS A 233 -7.86 -13.05 17.49
CA HIS A 233 -7.23 -11.90 18.13
C HIS A 233 -5.71 -12.05 18.32
N LYS A 234 -5.07 -12.95 17.57
CA LYS A 234 -3.62 -13.09 17.60
C LYS A 234 -3.02 -11.98 16.76
N THR A 235 -2.28 -11.11 17.43
CA THR A 235 -1.54 -10.03 16.81
C THR A 235 -0.28 -10.57 16.15
N THR A 236 -0.09 -10.22 14.87
CA THR A 236 1.17 -10.42 14.16
C THR A 236 1.79 -9.05 13.92
N TYR A 237 2.93 -8.80 14.55
CA TYR A 237 3.66 -7.54 14.41
C TYR A 237 4.48 -7.55 13.12
N GLY A 238 4.71 -6.36 12.54
CA GLY A 238 5.78 -6.16 11.58
C GLY A 238 7.08 -5.89 12.30
N SER A 239 8.15 -6.61 11.98
CA SER A 239 9.48 -6.28 12.48
C SER A 239 10.13 -5.27 11.53
N GLY A 240 10.72 -4.21 12.07
CA GLY A 240 11.31 -3.19 11.23
C GLY A 240 11.69 -1.90 11.94
N TRP A 241 11.82 -0.84 11.15
CA TRP A 241 12.02 0.51 11.64
C TRP A 241 11.34 1.52 10.72
N PHE A 242 10.93 2.66 11.27
CA PHE A 242 10.42 3.80 10.54
C PHE A 242 10.92 5.09 11.17
N GLN A 243 11.27 6.07 10.34
CA GLN A 243 11.57 7.41 10.79
C GLN A 243 10.69 8.40 10.04
N THR A 244 10.12 9.33 10.78
CA THR A 244 9.21 10.34 10.24
C THR A 244 9.64 11.75 10.59
N PHE A 245 9.49 12.67 9.66
CA PHE A 245 9.79 14.10 9.81
C PHE A 245 8.55 14.91 9.42
N GLY A 246 7.71 15.26 10.40
CA GLY A 246 6.39 15.85 10.15
C GLY A 246 6.01 16.96 11.11
N LEU A 247 4.72 17.34 11.11
CA LEU A 247 4.21 18.47 11.90
C LEU A 247 4.31 18.24 13.41
N LEU A 248 4.32 16.98 13.85
CA LEU A 248 4.40 16.62 15.28
C LEU A 248 5.84 16.37 15.73
N GLY A 249 6.83 16.71 14.91
CA GLY A 249 8.24 16.53 15.19
C GLY A 249 8.84 15.35 14.44
N ILE A 250 9.93 14.81 15.00
CA ILE A 250 10.65 13.66 14.47
C ILE A 250 10.37 12.47 15.36
N ASN A 251 9.83 11.40 14.77
CA ASN A 251 9.58 10.16 15.47
C ASN A 251 10.43 9.05 14.84
N ASN A 252 11.09 8.26 15.68
CA ASN A 252 11.85 7.08 15.30
C ASN A 252 11.18 5.87 15.94
N PHE A 253 10.92 4.85 15.12
CA PHE A 253 10.30 3.62 15.53
C PHE A 253 11.18 2.44 15.15
N SER A 254 11.35 1.45 16.01
CA SER A 254 12.12 0.24 15.74
C SER A 254 11.62 -0.96 16.58
N GLY A 255 11.78 -2.17 16.05
CA GLY A 255 11.39 -3.40 16.74
C GLY A 255 10.11 -4.00 16.19
N ALA A 256 9.22 -4.48 17.06
CA ALA A 256 7.93 -5.02 16.68
C ALA A 256 6.89 -3.89 16.60
N LEU A 257 6.31 -3.71 15.42
CA LEU A 257 5.46 -2.59 15.05
C LEU A 257 4.06 -3.06 14.66
N ILE A 258 3.06 -2.25 14.99
CA ILE A 258 1.68 -2.43 14.54
C ILE A 258 1.04 -1.08 14.21
N GLY A 259 0.30 -1.01 13.11
CA GLY A 259 -0.32 0.24 12.66
C GLY A 259 -1.34 0.79 13.65
N LYS A 260 -1.24 2.08 13.96
CA LYS A 260 -2.15 2.80 14.85
C LYS A 260 -2.37 4.23 14.38
N LEU A 261 -3.25 4.37 13.39
CA LEU A 261 -3.76 5.68 13.00
C LEU A 261 -4.88 6.14 13.94
N PRO A 262 -4.95 7.43 14.32
CA PRO A 262 -6.04 7.97 15.12
C PRO A 262 -7.37 7.86 14.37
N GLY A 263 -8.45 7.59 15.10
CA GLY A 263 -9.75 7.30 14.50
C GLY A 263 -9.87 5.91 13.89
N GLN A 264 -8.90 5.01 14.14
CA GLN A 264 -9.14 3.58 13.96
C GLN A 264 -10.33 3.17 14.83
N ILE A 265 -11.46 2.95 14.17
CA ILE A 265 -12.56 2.20 14.76
C ILE A 265 -11.99 0.80 15.01
N PRO A 266 -12.13 0.22 16.22
CA PRO A 266 -11.89 -1.20 16.39
C PRO A 266 -12.88 -1.94 15.47
N LEU A 267 -12.41 -2.28 14.27
CA LEU A 267 -13.18 -3.04 13.30
C LEU A 267 -13.28 -4.46 13.86
N GLY A 268 -14.36 -4.71 14.61
CA GLY A 268 -14.64 -5.95 15.30
C GLY A 268 -15.22 -7.04 14.41
N THR A 269 -14.72 -7.21 13.18
CA THR A 269 -15.24 -8.27 12.28
C THR A 269 -14.12 -9.02 11.58
N ASP A 270 -13.88 -10.24 12.07
CA ASP A 270 -13.70 -11.49 11.32
C ASP A 270 -12.99 -11.43 9.97
N THR A 271 -11.83 -10.81 9.85
CA THR A 271 -11.00 -10.94 8.65
C THR A 271 -9.55 -10.51 8.94
N GLU A 272 -8.57 -11.19 8.33
CA GLU A 272 -7.12 -10.93 8.47
C GLU A 272 -6.69 -9.59 7.83
N TRP A 273 -7.19 -8.47 8.31
CA TRP A 273 -6.79 -7.17 7.79
C TRP A 273 -5.57 -6.66 8.53
N GLY A 274 -4.62 -6.14 7.74
CA GLY A 274 -3.48 -5.44 8.29
C GLY A 274 -3.94 -4.19 9.05
N ARG A 275 -3.18 -3.81 10.08
CA ARG A 275 -3.49 -2.63 10.90
C ARG A 275 -3.02 -1.35 10.19
N PRO A 276 -3.91 -0.39 9.90
CA PRO A 276 -3.58 0.84 9.17
C PRO A 276 -2.44 1.62 9.84
N ALA A 277 -1.36 1.92 9.13
CA ALA A 277 -0.19 2.62 9.68
C ALA A 277 0.16 3.90 8.93
N MET A 278 0.05 3.91 7.60
CA MET A 278 0.24 5.12 6.78
C MET A 278 -1.04 5.40 6.01
N TYR A 279 -1.36 6.68 5.90
CA TYR A 279 -2.48 7.18 5.12
C TYR A 279 -2.01 8.25 4.16
N GLY A 280 -2.47 8.17 2.91
CA GLY A 280 -2.09 9.10 1.86
C GLY A 280 -0.62 8.98 1.47
N PHE A 281 -0.04 7.77 1.52
CA PHE A 281 1.38 7.59 1.23
C PHE A 281 1.67 7.81 -0.25
N THR A 282 2.59 8.72 -0.54
CA THR A 282 3.09 9.02 -1.88
C THR A 282 4.61 8.83 -1.90
N GLY A 283 5.09 7.85 -2.67
CA GLY A 283 6.50 7.53 -2.74
C GLY A 283 6.78 6.17 -3.36
N PHE A 284 7.90 5.58 -2.94
CA PHE A 284 8.38 4.31 -3.44
C PHE A 284 8.35 3.24 -2.35
N LYS A 285 7.98 2.04 -2.76
CA LYS A 285 8.10 0.82 -1.97
C LYS A 285 9.00 -0.15 -2.73
N LEU A 286 10.12 -0.53 -2.11
CA LEU A 286 11.01 -1.56 -2.65
C LEU A 286 10.66 -2.90 -2.01
N PHE A 287 10.58 -3.93 -2.82
CA PHE A 287 10.46 -5.32 -2.43
C PHE A 287 11.78 -6.01 -2.73
N ILE A 288 12.42 -6.48 -1.67
CA ILE A 288 13.66 -7.25 -1.74
C ILE A 288 13.33 -8.68 -1.37
N ILE A 289 13.60 -9.61 -2.29
CA ILE A 289 13.35 -11.04 -2.10
C ILE A 289 14.71 -11.71 -1.87
N LYS A 290 15.20 -11.66 -0.63
CA LYS A 290 16.40 -12.40 -0.19
C LYS A 290 16.23 -12.79 1.26
N GLU A 291 16.17 -14.10 1.54
CA GLU A 291 16.00 -14.68 2.89
C GLU A 291 14.74 -14.22 3.66
N GLY A 292 13.79 -13.62 2.94
CA GLY A 292 12.58 -13.01 3.47
C GLY A 292 12.11 -11.87 2.57
N ILE A 293 10.90 -11.37 2.81
CA ILE A 293 10.39 -10.20 2.10
C ILE A 293 10.62 -8.98 2.98
N GLN A 294 11.68 -8.22 2.72
CA GLN A 294 11.85 -6.91 3.33
C GLN A 294 11.27 -5.85 2.40
N LYS A 295 10.43 -4.99 2.96
CA LYS A 295 9.80 -3.89 2.24
C LYS A 295 10.38 -2.58 2.75
N PHE A 296 11.09 -1.87 1.90
CA PHE A 296 11.59 -0.54 2.18
C PHE A 296 10.64 0.51 1.63
N TYR A 297 10.42 1.58 2.39
CA TYR A 297 9.51 2.67 2.07
C TYR A 297 10.29 3.97 2.06
N LEU A 298 10.08 4.79 1.04
CA LEU A 298 10.66 6.12 0.92
C LEU A 298 9.63 7.06 0.31
N GLY A 299 9.18 8.05 1.07
CA GLY A 299 8.23 9.01 0.53
C GLY A 299 7.68 9.98 1.54
N SER A 300 6.41 10.30 1.34
CA SER A 300 5.64 11.17 2.21
C SER A 300 4.29 10.54 2.54
N ALA A 301 3.71 10.92 3.67
CA ALA A 301 2.38 10.50 4.07
C ALA A 301 1.63 11.68 4.69
N LEU A 302 0.31 11.69 4.51
CA LEU A 302 -0.56 12.64 5.21
C LEU A 302 -0.62 12.35 6.70
N ALA A 303 -0.55 11.07 7.05
CA ALA A 303 -0.54 10.60 8.43
C ALA A 303 0.24 9.29 8.55
N PHE A 304 0.96 9.15 9.66
CA PHE A 304 1.66 7.93 10.04
C PHE A 304 1.49 7.66 11.52
N GLY A 305 1.18 6.43 11.90
CA GLY A 305 1.18 6.04 13.31
C GLY A 305 1.34 4.54 13.52
N VAL A 306 2.13 4.18 14.54
CA VAL A 306 2.45 2.80 14.91
C VAL A 306 2.66 2.70 16.42
N ASP A 307 2.30 1.57 17.02
CA ASP A 307 2.77 1.21 18.36
C ASP A 307 3.99 0.28 18.28
N GLU A 308 4.90 0.44 19.24
CA GLU A 308 6.09 -0.41 19.43
C GLU A 308 5.86 -1.39 20.59
N TYR A 309 6.37 -2.63 20.43
CA TYR A 309 6.27 -3.71 21.40
C TYR A 309 7.60 -4.43 21.60
#